data_AF-A0A7S9QD78-F1
#
_entry.id   AF-A0A7S9QD78-F1
#
_cell.length_a   1.000
_cell.length_b   1.000
_cell.length_c   1.000
_cell.angle_alpha   90.00
_cell.angle_beta   90.00
_cell.angle_gamma   90.00
#
_symmetry.space_group_name_H-M   'P 1'
#
loop_
_entity.id
_entity.type
_entity.pdbx_description
1 polymer ?
#
loop_
_entity_poly.entity_id
_entity_poly.type
_entity_poly.pdbx_seq_one_letter_code
_entity_poly.pdbx_strand_id
1 'polypeptide(L)' 'MDHVAEAAARAARQLAEARAAVDAEFGQGHAAAAPELVAAMVQAAAIHTAVLAGKAASEETNRTLLQLKPRLFG' A
#
# COMPACT_ATOMS: atom_id res chain seq x y z
N MET A 1 -17.89 -5.63 11.50
CA MET A 1 -16.92 -6.69 11.83
C MET A 1 -16.15 -7.20 10.61
N ASP A 2 -16.70 -7.08 9.39
CA ASP A 2 -16.09 -7.58 8.15
C ASP A 2 -14.76 -6.88 7.77
N HIS A 3 -14.69 -5.55 7.87
CA HIS A 3 -13.50 -4.79 7.49
C HIS A 3 -12.22 -5.11 8.27
N VAL A 4 -12.34 -5.57 9.52
CA VAL A 4 -11.18 -5.99 10.32
C VAL A 4 -10.64 -7.33 9.80
N ALA A 5 -11.53 -8.26 9.44
CA ALA A 5 -11.13 -9.53 8.83
C ALA A 5 -10.49 -9.33 7.46
N GLU A 6 -11.05 -8.43 6.62
CA GLU A 6 -10.45 -8.06 5.33
C GLU A 6 -9.09 -7.39 5.49
N ALA A 7 -8.92 -6.52 6.49
CA ALA A 7 -7.64 -5.87 6.78
C ALA A 7 -6.59 -6.89 7.22
N ALA A 8 -6.94 -7.81 8.11
CA ALA A 8 -6.06 -8.89 8.54
C ALA A 8 -5.67 -9.81 7.37
N ALA A 9 -6.62 -10.16 6.49
CA ALA A 9 -6.36 -10.97 5.31
C ALA A 9 -5.41 -10.26 4.32
N ARG A 10 -5.54 -8.94 4.15
CA ARG A 10 -4.59 -8.14 3.35
C ARG A 10 -3.19 -8.14 3.96
N ALA A 11 -3.08 -7.89 5.25
CA ALA A 11 -1.79 -7.86 5.94
C ALA A 11 -1.08 -9.23 5.85
N ALA A 12 -1.82 -10.32 6.01
CA ALA A 12 -1.29 -11.68 5.88
C ALA A 12 -0.74 -11.96 4.47
N ARG A 13 -1.45 -11.52 3.41
CA ARG A 13 -0.98 -11.64 2.03
C ARG A 13 0.29 -10.83 1.78
N GLN A 14 0.32 -9.57 2.20
CA GLN A 14 1.50 -8.71 2.05
C GLN A 14 2.73 -9.29 2.75
N LEU A 15 2.54 -9.86 3.95
CA LEU A 15 3.62 -10.54 4.65
C LEU A 15 4.13 -11.77 3.89
N ALA A 16 3.24 -12.60 3.34
CA ALA A 16 3.62 -13.77 2.58
C ALA A 16 4.38 -13.41 1.29
N GLU A 17 3.91 -12.39 0.58
CA GLU A 17 4.55 -11.86 -0.63
C GLU A 17 5.93 -11.29 -0.33
N ALA A 18 6.07 -10.51 0.76
CA ALA A 18 7.37 -9.97 1.16
C ALA A 18 8.37 -11.08 1.52
N ARG A 19 7.94 -12.11 2.25
CA ARG A 19 8.81 -13.27 2.57
C ARG A 19 9.25 -14.00 1.30
N ALA A 20 8.33 -14.26 0.39
CA ALA A 20 8.64 -14.92 -0.87
C ALA A 20 9.61 -14.09 -1.73
N ALA A 21 9.44 -12.77 -1.79
CA ALA A 21 10.34 -11.88 -2.52
C ALA A 21 11.75 -11.86 -1.92
N VAL A 22 11.87 -11.81 -0.58
CA VAL A 22 13.16 -11.86 0.11
C VAL A 22 13.86 -13.20 -0.14
N ASP A 23 13.15 -14.32 0.02
CA ASP A 23 13.74 -15.64 -0.22
C ASP A 23 14.12 -15.85 -1.70
N ALA A 24 13.36 -15.27 -2.64
CA ALA A 24 13.68 -15.34 -4.07
C ALA A 24 14.95 -14.56 -4.45
N GLU A 25 15.17 -13.40 -3.82
CA GLU A 25 16.32 -12.53 -4.11
C GLU A 25 17.59 -13.00 -3.39
N PHE A 26 17.48 -13.35 -2.11
CA PHE A 26 18.64 -13.60 -1.23
C PHE A 26 18.88 -15.08 -0.91
N GLY A 27 18.01 -15.97 -1.39
CA GLY A 27 18.08 -17.41 -1.19
C GLY A 27 17.12 -17.92 -0.12
N GLN A 28 16.77 -19.20 -0.23
CA GLN A 28 15.76 -19.84 0.62
C GLN A 28 16.15 -19.79 2.10
N GLY A 29 15.24 -19.31 2.95
CA GLY A 29 15.41 -19.22 4.40
C GLY A 29 15.96 -17.88 4.87
N HIS A 30 16.36 -17.00 3.96
CA HIS A 30 16.82 -15.65 4.29
C HIS A 30 15.71 -14.83 4.97
N ALA A 31 14.47 -14.94 4.50
CA ALA A 31 13.34 -14.24 5.10
C ALA A 31 13.06 -14.67 6.54
N ALA A 32 13.40 -15.90 6.91
CA ALA A 32 13.30 -16.39 8.29
C ALA A 32 14.48 -15.92 9.16
N ALA A 33 15.66 -15.76 8.56
CA ALA A 33 16.87 -15.29 9.25
C ALA A 33 16.88 -13.77 9.49
N ALA A 34 16.16 -12.99 8.67
CA ALA A 34 16.11 -11.53 8.72
C ALA A 34 14.66 -10.98 8.81
N PRO A 35 13.94 -11.20 9.93
CA PRO A 35 12.56 -10.74 10.07
C PRO A 35 12.38 -9.22 9.98
N GLU A 36 13.39 -8.44 10.37
CA GLU A 36 13.41 -6.98 10.27
C GLU A 36 13.43 -6.49 8.83
N LEU A 37 14.10 -7.20 7.92
CA LEU A 37 14.08 -6.88 6.49
C LEU A 37 12.67 -7.08 5.92
N VAL A 38 12.05 -8.20 6.25
CA VAL A 38 10.66 -8.49 5.85
C VAL A 38 9.71 -7.41 6.37
N ALA A 39 9.85 -7.02 7.65
CA ALA A 39 9.03 -5.96 8.24
C ALA A 39 9.21 -4.62 7.53
N ALA A 40 10.45 -4.23 7.23
CA ALA A 40 10.75 -3.00 6.49
C ALA A 40 10.14 -3.02 5.08
N MET A 41 10.19 -4.15 4.38
CA MET A 41 9.58 -4.31 3.05
C MET A 41 8.05 -4.20 3.10
N VAL A 42 7.39 -4.87 4.06
CA VAL A 42 5.94 -4.77 4.25
C VAL A 42 5.55 -3.32 4.54
N GLN A 43 6.30 -2.64 5.41
CA GLN A 43 6.05 -1.24 5.74
C GLN A 43 6.24 -0.31 4.52
N ALA A 44 7.30 -0.50 3.75
CA ALA A 44 7.55 0.27 2.54
C ALA A 44 6.43 0.08 1.50
N ALA A 45 5.96 -1.15 1.30
CA ALA A 45 4.83 -1.46 0.42
C ALA A 45 3.53 -0.80 0.87
N ALA A 46 3.26 -0.80 2.19
CA ALA A 46 2.09 -0.12 2.77
C ALA A 46 2.15 1.41 2.55
N ILE A 47 3.32 2.03 2.78
CA ILE A 47 3.53 3.46 2.53
C ILE A 47 3.32 3.78 1.06
N HIS A 48 3.91 3.01 0.15
CA HIS A 48 3.76 3.24 -1.28
C HIS A 48 2.29 3.16 -1.71
N THR A 49 1.55 2.17 -1.20
CA THR A 49 0.11 2.03 -1.45
C THR A 49 -0.66 3.24 -0.94
N ALA A 50 -0.36 3.73 0.27
CA ALA A 50 -1.00 4.91 0.84
C ALA A 50 -0.72 6.18 0.02
N VAL A 51 0.52 6.34 -0.48
CA VAL A 51 0.90 7.46 -1.35
C VAL A 51 0.14 7.43 -2.66
N LEU A 52 0.04 6.27 -3.31
CA LEU A 52 -0.72 6.13 -4.57
C LEU A 52 -2.20 6.43 -4.37
N ALA A 53 -2.80 5.94 -3.28
CA ALA A 53 -4.18 6.24 -2.93
C ALA A 53 -4.40 7.75 -2.67
N GLY A 54 -3.49 8.38 -1.92
CA GLY A 54 -3.56 9.82 -1.64
C GLY A 54 -3.40 10.68 -2.89
N LYS A 55 -2.52 10.29 -3.81
CA LYS A 55 -2.34 10.97 -5.10
C LYS A 55 -3.62 10.88 -5.95
N ALA A 56 -4.21 9.70 -6.06
CA ALA A 56 -5.46 9.51 -6.80
C ALA A 56 -6.61 10.35 -6.21
N ALA A 57 -6.76 10.36 -4.88
CA ALA A 57 -7.76 11.19 -4.21
C ALA A 57 -7.56 12.69 -4.46
N SER A 58 -6.30 13.15 -4.45
CA SER A 58 -5.93 14.54 -4.74
C SER A 58 -6.25 14.92 -6.17
N GLU A 59 -5.93 14.06 -7.14
CA GLU A 59 -6.24 14.28 -8.55
C GLU A 59 -7.76 14.36 -8.81
N GLU A 60 -8.54 13.47 -8.19
CA GLU A 60 -10.00 13.49 -8.28
C GLU A 60 -10.60 14.77 -7.67
N THR A 61 -10.07 15.18 -6.51
CA THR A 61 -10.50 16.40 -5.82
C THR A 61 -10.21 17.63 -6.68
N ASN A 62 -8.99 17.74 -7.21
CA ASN A 62 -8.60 18.85 -8.08
C ASN A 62 -9.45 18.90 -9.35
N ARG A 63 -9.72 17.74 -9.97
CA ARG A 63 -10.61 17.64 -11.14
C ARG A 63 -12.00 18.18 -10.81
N THR A 64 -12.56 17.76 -9.67
CA THR A 64 -13.88 18.21 -9.22
C THR A 64 -13.91 19.73 -9.00
N LEU A 65 -12.91 20.29 -8.32
CA LEU A 65 -12.83 21.74 -8.08
C LEU A 65 -12.78 22.54 -9.39
N LEU A 66 -12.00 22.08 -10.37
CA LEU A 66 -11.91 22.74 -11.67
C LEU A 66 -13.22 22.71 -12.45
N GLN A 67 -14.00 21.63 -12.36
CA GLN A 67 -15.32 21.52 -12.99
C GLN A 67 -16.37 22.45 -12.35
N LEU A 68 -16.23 22.75 -11.06
CA LEU A 68 -17.14 23.64 -10.33
C LEU A 68 -16.81 25.13 -10.56
N LYS A 69 -15.56 25.47 -10.92
CA LYS A 69 -15.10 26.85 -11.12
C LYS A 69 -16.03 27.71 -12.00
N PRO A 70 -16.52 27.25 -13.17
CA PRO A 70 -17.42 28.05 -14.01
C PRO A 70 -18.80 28.30 -13.39
N ARG A 71 -19.26 27.46 -12.46
CA ARG A 71 -20.57 27.62 -11.79
C ARG A 71 -20.49 28.52 -10.56
N LEU A 72 -19.31 28.64 -9.95
CA LEU A 72 -19.08 29.41 -8.73
C LEU A 72 -18.56 30.83 -9.01
N PHE A 73 -17.92 31.06 -10.15
CA PHE A 73 -17.27 32.32 -10.51
C PHE A 73 -17.58 32.79 -11.94
N GLY A 74 -18.60 32.21 -12.57
CA GLY A 74 -19.12 32.62 -13.88
C GLY A 74 -20.40 33.43 -13.76
#